data_AF-A0A645HSY3-F1
#
_entry.id   AF-A0A645HSY3-F1
#
_cell.length_a   1.000
_cell.length_b   1.000
_cell.length_c   1.000
_cell.angle_alpha   90.00
_cell.angle_beta   90.00
_cell.angle_gamma   90.00
#
_symmetry.space_group_name_H-M   'P 1'
#
loop_
_entity.id
_entity.type
_entity.pdbx_description
1 polymer ?
#
loop_
_entity_poly.entity_id
_entity_poly.type
_entity_poly.pdbx_seq_one_letter_code
_entity_poly.pdbx_strand_id
1 'polypeptide(L)'
;MSKSTTEEQLKAYSRWPEFLNTPTFFYRRELLNVIGYCNEKFKIYEDMVMIFKIIGAKVKIHYVNKPTVQYRIHANSASRNKSIDEIREREALDIFRMYQKKNLNVFNLIDLSVYYENWLRFKYKGLYKLKGISYLRKLSLFYWYLKLHGVKNY
;
A
#
# COMPACT_ATOMS: atom_id res chain seq x y z
N MET A 1 -19.58 5.31 -10.84
CA MET A 1 -18.30 4.67 -11.23
C MET A 1 -17.28 5.77 -11.48
N SER A 2 -16.18 5.80 -10.73
CA SER A 2 -15.10 6.77 -10.98
C SER A 2 -14.44 6.47 -12.35
N LYS A 3 -14.31 7.50 -13.19
CA LYS A 3 -13.66 7.45 -14.52
C LYS A 3 -12.13 7.47 -14.42
N SER A 4 -11.53 6.91 -13.36
CA SER A 4 -10.07 6.98 -13.21
C SER A 4 -9.33 6.18 -14.28
N THR A 5 -8.27 6.70 -14.87
CA THR A 5 -7.39 5.93 -15.78
C THR A 5 -6.53 4.93 -14.99
N THR A 6 -5.86 4.01 -15.68
CA THR A 6 -4.90 3.08 -15.05
C THR A 6 -3.71 3.81 -14.44
N GLU A 7 -3.25 4.89 -15.06
CA GLU A 7 -2.17 5.74 -14.56
C GLU A 7 -2.59 6.45 -13.26
N GLU A 8 -3.81 6.96 -13.22
CA GLU A 8 -4.38 7.58 -12.02
C GLU A 8 -4.54 6.56 -10.88
N GLN A 9 -5.03 5.35 -11.18
CA GLN A 9 -5.12 4.26 -10.19
C GLN A 9 -3.74 3.86 -9.68
N LEU A 10 -2.76 3.72 -10.56
CA LEU A 10 -1.40 3.35 -10.19
C LEU A 10 -0.75 4.44 -9.33
N LYS A 11 -0.98 5.71 -9.68
CA LYS A 11 -0.49 6.86 -8.92
C LYS A 11 -1.13 6.91 -7.53
N ALA A 12 -2.45 6.77 -7.46
CA ALA A 12 -3.18 6.75 -6.20
C ALA A 12 -2.71 5.60 -5.31
N TYR A 13 -2.61 4.38 -5.85
CA TYR A 13 -2.16 3.19 -5.13
C TYR A 13 -0.68 3.27 -4.72
N SER A 14 0.16 3.96 -5.49
CA SER A 14 1.56 4.20 -5.12
C SER A 14 1.72 5.19 -3.97
N ARG A 15 0.78 6.14 -3.83
CA ARG A 15 0.72 7.06 -2.68
C ARG A 15 0.14 6.38 -1.46
N TRP A 16 -0.98 5.67 -1.65
CA TRP A 16 -1.72 4.97 -0.62
C TRP A 16 -1.97 3.52 -1.05
N PRO A 17 -1.04 2.59 -0.77
CA PRO A 17 -1.29 1.19 -1.02
C PRO A 17 -2.22 0.69 0.08
N GLU A 18 -3.53 0.86 -0.13
CA GLU A 18 -4.53 0.30 0.77
C GLU A 18 -4.36 -1.22 0.80
N PHE A 19 -4.58 -1.81 1.98
CA PHE A 19 -4.49 -3.26 2.17
C PHE A 19 -5.74 -3.91 1.59
N LEU A 20 -5.76 -3.99 0.26
CA LEU A 20 -6.80 -4.63 -0.53
C LEU A 20 -6.41 -6.10 -0.69
N ASN A 21 -7.09 -6.98 0.04
CA ASN A 21 -6.73 -8.39 0.07
C ASN A 21 -7.13 -9.10 -1.23
N THR A 22 -6.27 -9.95 -1.78
CA THR A 22 -6.52 -10.67 -3.04
C THR A 22 -7.85 -11.44 -3.05
N PRO A 23 -8.29 -12.10 -1.94
CA PRO A 23 -9.58 -12.79 -1.93
C PRO A 23 -10.81 -11.89 -2.16
N THR A 24 -10.67 -10.56 -2.12
CA THR A 24 -11.76 -9.61 -2.44
C THR A 24 -11.91 -9.32 -3.93
N PHE A 25 -10.97 -9.80 -4.75
CA PHE A 25 -10.96 -9.55 -6.19
C PHE A 25 -11.59 -10.70 -6.97
N PHE A 26 -12.36 -10.32 -7.99
CA PHE A 26 -12.85 -11.23 -9.01
C PHE A 26 -12.15 -10.89 -10.33
N TYR A 27 -11.44 -11.85 -10.91
CA TYR A 27 -10.76 -11.69 -12.19
C TYR A 27 -10.81 -12.98 -12.99
N ARG A 28 -10.69 -12.86 -14.31
CA ARG A 28 -10.58 -14.03 -15.18
C ARG A 28 -9.20 -14.65 -15.03
N ARG A 29 -9.10 -15.98 -15.12
CA ARG A 29 -7.85 -16.72 -14.94
C ARG A 29 -6.74 -16.24 -15.87
N GLU A 30 -7.10 -15.79 -17.08
CA GLU A 30 -6.16 -15.30 -18.08
C GLU A 30 -5.36 -14.09 -17.59
N LEU A 31 -5.88 -13.33 -16.62
CA LEU A 31 -5.16 -12.22 -16.00
C LEU A 31 -3.85 -12.67 -15.35
N LEU A 32 -3.82 -13.87 -14.76
CA LEU A 32 -2.61 -14.41 -14.12
C LEU A 32 -1.47 -14.62 -15.12
N ASN A 33 -1.80 -15.00 -16.36
CA ASN A 33 -0.82 -15.11 -17.44
C ASN A 33 -0.28 -13.73 -17.84
N VAL A 34 -1.17 -12.73 -17.92
CA VAL A 34 -0.80 -11.35 -18.29
C VAL A 34 0.14 -10.74 -17.26
N ILE A 35 -0.12 -10.94 -15.97
CA ILE A 35 0.71 -10.38 -14.90
C ILE A 35 1.91 -11.26 -14.56
N GLY A 36 2.04 -12.46 -15.13
CA GLY A 36 3.13 -13.39 -14.79
C GLY A 36 3.09 -13.83 -13.33
N TYR A 37 1.92 -14.26 -12.86
CA TYR A 37 1.68 -14.92 -11.56
C TYR A 37 2.07 -14.13 -10.30
N CYS A 38 1.95 -14.75 -9.12
CA CYS A 38 2.34 -14.17 -7.84
C CYS A 38 3.87 -14.02 -7.73
N ASN A 39 4.33 -13.02 -6.97
CA ASN A 39 5.75 -12.86 -6.69
C ASN A 39 6.10 -13.47 -5.34
N GLU A 40 6.65 -14.68 -5.35
CA GLU A 40 6.98 -15.46 -4.14
C GLU A 40 8.01 -14.81 -3.21
N LYS A 41 8.69 -13.75 -3.66
CA LYS A 41 9.56 -12.94 -2.79
C LYS A 41 8.77 -12.33 -1.62
N PHE A 42 7.50 -11.97 -1.84
CA PHE A 42 6.66 -11.28 -0.88
C PHE A 42 5.67 -12.27 -0.28
N LYS A 43 5.87 -12.63 0.99
CA LYS A 43 5.03 -13.61 1.69
C LYS A 43 3.87 -12.95 2.41
N ILE A 44 4.03 -11.70 2.84
CA ILE A 44 3.02 -10.98 3.63
C ILE A 44 2.24 -10.01 2.76
N TYR A 45 2.93 -9.29 1.87
CA TYR A 45 2.34 -8.26 1.03
C TYR A 45 2.21 -8.68 -0.44
N GLU A 46 1.98 -9.98 -0.69
CA GLU A 46 1.75 -10.53 -2.03
C GLU A 46 0.61 -9.79 -2.74
N ASP A 47 -0.51 -9.58 -2.04
CA ASP A 47 -1.69 -8.86 -2.53
C ASP A 47 -1.36 -7.46 -3.08
N MET A 48 -0.52 -6.71 -2.36
CA MET A 48 -0.09 -5.37 -2.81
C MET A 48 0.66 -5.44 -4.13
N VAL A 49 1.55 -6.43 -4.25
CA VAL A 49 2.36 -6.63 -5.44
C VAL A 49 1.48 -7.07 -6.61
N MET A 50 0.51 -7.94 -6.39
CA MET A 50 -0.46 -8.33 -7.41
C MET A 50 -1.19 -7.11 -7.97
N ILE A 51 -1.65 -6.21 -7.12
CA ILE A 51 -2.35 -4.97 -7.55
C ILE A 51 -1.43 -4.09 -8.39
N PHE A 52 -0.17 -3.88 -7.99
CA PHE A 52 0.79 -3.15 -8.80
C PHE A 52 1.01 -3.79 -10.18
N LYS A 53 1.09 -5.13 -10.25
CA LYS A 53 1.26 -5.85 -11.51
C LYS A 53 0.02 -5.75 -12.41
N ILE A 54 -1.19 -5.86 -11.84
CA ILE A 54 -2.46 -5.71 -12.57
C ILE A 54 -2.58 -4.31 -13.18
N ILE A 55 -2.47 -3.26 -12.36
CA ILE A 55 -2.61 -1.89 -12.85
C ILE A 55 -1.45 -1.54 -13.81
N GLY A 56 -0.23 -2.00 -13.51
CA GLY A 56 0.94 -1.84 -14.36
C GLY A 56 0.82 -2.52 -15.73
N ALA A 57 0.05 -3.61 -15.82
CA ALA A 57 -0.32 -4.27 -17.07
C ALA A 57 -1.46 -3.55 -17.82
N LYS A 58 -1.79 -2.31 -17.43
CA LYS A 58 -2.88 -1.49 -17.98
C LYS A 58 -4.25 -2.14 -17.82
N VAL A 59 -4.43 -2.96 -16.79
CA VAL A 59 -5.71 -3.54 -16.43
C VAL A 59 -6.34 -2.70 -15.32
N LYS A 60 -7.51 -2.14 -15.61
CA LYS A 60 -8.24 -1.30 -14.67
C LYS A 60 -8.94 -2.12 -13.60
N ILE A 61 -8.86 -1.67 -12.36
CA ILE A 61 -9.59 -2.26 -11.22
C ILE A 61 -10.91 -1.52 -11.04
N HIS A 62 -12.01 -2.26 -10.93
CA HIS A 62 -13.34 -1.70 -10.73
C HIS A 62 -13.84 -2.03 -9.32
N TYR A 63 -14.22 -1.00 -8.57
CA TYR A 63 -14.76 -1.16 -7.22
C TYR A 63 -16.24 -1.56 -7.27
N VAL A 64 -16.59 -2.59 -6.50
CA VAL A 64 -17.97 -2.99 -6.24
C VAL A 64 -18.32 -2.54 -4.83
N ASN A 65 -19.25 -1.60 -4.70
CA ASN A 65 -19.66 -1.05 -3.40
C ASN A 65 -20.62 -1.99 -2.65
N LYS A 66 -20.17 -3.23 -2.41
CA LYS A 66 -20.91 -4.26 -1.67
C LYS A 66 -19.91 -5.15 -0.92
N PRO A 67 -20.23 -5.60 0.29
CA PRO A 67 -19.42 -6.61 0.97
C PRO A 67 -19.51 -7.93 0.20
N THR A 68 -18.37 -8.44 -0.27
CA THR A 68 -18.28 -9.71 -1.02
C THR A 68 -17.57 -10.81 -0.25
N VAL A 69 -16.86 -10.47 0.83
CA VAL A 69 -16.03 -11.38 1.62
C VAL A 69 -16.15 -11.02 3.10
N GLN A 70 -16.18 -12.04 3.97
CA GLN A 70 -16.10 -11.88 5.41
C GLN A 70 -14.85 -12.60 5.95
N TYR A 71 -13.95 -11.86 6.58
CA TYR A 71 -12.73 -12.43 7.16
C TYR A 71 -12.97 -12.98 8.56
N ARG A 72 -12.31 -14.11 8.87
CA ARG A 72 -12.25 -14.64 10.23
C ARG A 72 -11.23 -13.86 11.05
N ILE A 73 -11.66 -13.32 12.18
CA ILE A 73 -10.78 -12.63 13.13
C ILE A 73 -10.65 -13.49 14.39
N HIS A 74 -9.42 -13.81 14.80
CA HIS A 74 -9.16 -14.50 16.05
C HIS A 74 -7.92 -13.94 16.75
N ALA A 75 -7.84 -14.11 18.08
CA ALA A 75 -6.77 -13.55 18.91
C ALA A 75 -5.37 -14.03 18.51
N ASN A 76 -5.26 -15.32 18.19
CA ASN A 76 -3.99 -15.99 17.86
C ASN A 76 -3.66 -15.94 16.37
N SER A 77 -4.08 -14.89 15.66
CA SER A 77 -3.76 -14.74 14.25
C SER A 77 -2.26 -14.51 14.07
N ALA A 78 -1.66 -15.18 13.09
CA ALA A 78 -0.28 -14.94 12.68
C ALA A 78 -0.03 -13.45 12.38
N SER A 79 -1.06 -12.73 11.92
CA SER A 79 -0.95 -11.30 11.66
C SER A 79 -0.77 -10.43 12.92
N ARG A 80 -0.96 -10.96 14.12
CA ARG A 80 -0.73 -10.25 15.39
C ARG A 80 0.59 -10.61 16.06
N ASN A 81 1.36 -11.51 15.46
CA ASN A 81 2.64 -11.92 16.00
C ASN A 81 3.71 -10.86 15.70
N LYS A 82 4.43 -10.39 16.72
CA LYS A 82 5.53 -9.43 16.56
C LYS A 82 6.75 -10.04 15.89
N SER A 83 6.90 -11.37 15.92
CA SER A 83 8.05 -12.07 15.34
C SER A 83 8.14 -11.92 13.81
N ILE A 84 7.08 -11.45 13.15
CA ILE A 84 7.06 -11.20 11.70
C ILE A 84 7.18 -9.72 11.33
N ASP A 85 7.30 -8.82 12.31
CA ASP A 85 7.34 -7.37 12.04
C ASP A 85 8.59 -6.96 11.26
N GLU A 86 9.74 -7.60 11.51
CA GLU A 86 10.96 -7.35 10.71
C GLU A 86 10.78 -7.76 9.24
N ILE A 87 10.06 -8.86 8.98
CA ILE A 87 9.74 -9.32 7.62
C ILE A 87 8.79 -8.32 6.96
N ARG A 88 7.78 -7.84 7.68
CA ARG A 88 6.85 -6.82 7.18
C ARG A 88 7.55 -5.53 6.80
N GLU A 89 8.41 -5.02 7.68
CA GLU A 89 9.14 -3.78 7.43
C GLU A 89 10.05 -3.92 6.21
N ARG A 90 10.74 -5.05 6.09
CA ARG A 90 11.58 -5.37 4.93
C ARG A 90 10.77 -5.43 3.64
N GLU A 91 9.68 -6.21 3.61
CA GLU A 91 8.82 -6.35 2.43
C GLU A 91 8.20 -5.02 2.03
N ALA A 92 7.71 -4.22 2.99
CA ALA A 92 7.13 -2.92 2.71
C ALA A 92 8.16 -1.94 2.11
N LEU A 93 9.40 -1.95 2.60
CA LEU A 93 10.49 -1.15 2.04
C LEU A 93 10.87 -1.61 0.62
N ASP A 94 10.90 -2.92 0.39
CA ASP A 94 11.16 -3.49 -0.93
C ASP A 94 10.05 -3.15 -1.93
N ILE A 95 8.78 -3.21 -1.52
CA ILE A 95 7.64 -2.78 -2.34
C ILE A 95 7.75 -1.30 -2.68
N PHE A 96 8.10 -0.46 -1.69
CA PHE A 96 8.31 0.96 -1.93
C PHE A 96 9.37 1.19 -3.02
N ARG A 97 10.53 0.52 -2.91
CA ARG A 97 11.63 0.64 -3.87
C ARG A 97 11.29 0.09 -5.25
N MET A 98 10.65 -1.08 -5.32
CA MET A 98 10.43 -1.82 -6.55
C MET A 98 9.21 -1.34 -7.35
N TYR A 99 8.16 -0.87 -6.66
CA TYR A 99 6.87 -0.56 -7.27
C TYR A 99 6.44 0.89 -7.05
N GLN A 100 6.36 1.36 -5.79
CA GLN A 100 5.78 2.69 -5.51
C GLN A 100 6.65 3.83 -6.06
N LYS A 101 7.96 3.81 -5.77
CA LYS A 101 8.91 4.87 -6.12
C LYS A 101 8.87 5.25 -7.61
N LYS A 102 8.67 4.25 -8.49
CA LYS A 102 8.62 4.44 -9.96
C LYS A 102 7.47 5.35 -10.41
N ASN A 103 6.42 5.45 -9.60
CA ASN A 103 5.22 6.21 -9.90
C ASN A 103 5.13 7.51 -9.08
N LEU A 104 6.13 7.85 -8.26
CA LEU A 104 6.15 9.03 -7.41
C LEU A 104 7.16 10.06 -7.92
N ASN A 105 6.77 11.33 -7.95
CA ASN A 105 7.61 12.44 -8.42
C ASN A 105 8.01 13.33 -7.23
N VAL A 106 9.31 13.47 -6.96
CA VAL A 106 9.83 14.28 -5.86
C VAL A 106 9.47 15.78 -5.95
N PHE A 107 9.15 16.28 -7.13
CA PHE A 107 8.69 17.67 -7.33
C PHE A 107 7.19 17.86 -7.05
N ASN A 108 6.42 16.78 -6.94
CA ASN A 108 5.04 16.85 -6.50
C ASN A 108 4.99 16.82 -4.97
N LEU A 109 4.42 17.85 -4.34
CA LEU A 109 4.43 18.01 -2.89
C LEU A 109 3.74 16.85 -2.14
N ILE A 110 2.67 16.28 -2.70
CA ILE A 110 1.98 15.12 -2.10
C ILE A 110 2.90 13.90 -2.17
N ASP A 111 3.49 13.62 -3.32
CA ASP A 111 4.43 12.51 -3.48
C ASP A 111 5.66 12.66 -2.58
N LEU A 112 6.22 13.87 -2.49
CA LEU A 112 7.34 14.19 -1.60
C LEU A 112 7.00 13.86 -0.15
N SER A 113 5.77 14.15 0.27
CA SER A 113 5.32 13.78 1.61
C SER A 113 5.16 12.27 1.81
N VAL A 114 4.84 11.50 0.76
CA VAL A 114 4.91 10.02 0.79
C VAL A 114 6.37 9.54 0.98
N TYR A 115 7.35 10.16 0.31
CA TYR A 115 8.77 9.87 0.56
C TYR A 115 9.17 10.19 2.00
N TYR A 116 8.72 11.32 2.54
CA TYR A 116 8.95 11.72 3.93
C TYR A 116 8.38 10.69 4.91
N GLU A 117 7.15 10.23 4.71
CA GLU A 117 6.55 9.22 5.58
C GLU A 117 7.26 7.86 5.50
N ASN A 118 7.71 7.45 4.32
CA ASN A 118 8.54 6.25 4.18
C ASN A 118 9.90 6.42 4.87
N TRP A 119 10.50 7.61 4.83
CA TRP A 119 11.71 7.93 5.59
C TRP A 119 11.47 7.85 7.10
N LEU A 120 10.37 8.43 7.58
CA LEU A 120 9.96 8.33 8.99
C LEU A 120 9.76 6.87 9.42
N ARG A 121 9.16 6.05 8.55
CA ARG A 121 8.88 4.65 8.84
C ARG A 121 10.15 3.79 8.90
N PHE A 122 11.06 3.93 7.94
CA PHE A 122 12.16 2.97 7.74
C PHE A 122 13.54 3.48 8.13
N LYS A 123 13.75 4.81 8.21
CA LYS A 123 15.07 5.40 8.49
C LYS A 123 15.12 6.17 9.80
N TYR A 124 14.05 6.82 10.20
CA TYR A 124 14.03 7.62 11.42
C TYR A 124 14.10 6.75 12.67
N LYS A 125 15.17 6.91 13.45
CA LYS A 125 15.42 6.13 14.68
C LYS A 125 14.93 6.82 15.97
N GLY A 126 14.36 8.02 15.88
CA GLY A 126 13.97 8.82 17.04
C GLY A 126 15.09 9.68 17.60
N LEU A 127 14.75 10.46 18.63
CA LEU A 127 15.70 11.09 19.55
C LEU A 127 15.50 10.43 20.92
N TYR A 128 16.58 10.00 21.58
CA TYR A 128 16.54 9.45 22.95
C TYR A 128 15.50 8.34 23.19
N LYS A 129 15.40 7.36 22.28
CA LYS A 129 14.45 6.21 22.34
C LYS A 129 12.96 6.58 22.24
N LEU A 130 12.60 7.87 22.10
CA LEU A 130 11.23 8.31 21.83
C LEU A 130 11.03 8.47 20.32
N LYS A 131 10.21 7.59 19.74
CA LYS A 131 9.79 7.69 18.35
C LYS A 131 8.66 8.71 18.26
N GLY A 132 8.99 9.99 18.05
CA GLY A 132 8.04 11.07 17.75
C GLY A 132 7.30 10.93 16.41
N ILE A 133 7.29 9.73 15.81
CA ILE A 133 6.79 9.44 14.47
C ILE A 133 5.33 9.88 14.31
N SER A 134 4.48 9.63 15.31
CA SER A 134 3.06 10.03 15.26
C SER A 134 2.89 11.55 15.10
N TYR A 135 3.72 12.34 15.79
CA TYR A 135 3.71 13.80 15.68
C TYR A 135 4.33 14.26 14.36
N LEU A 136 5.49 13.73 14.00
CA LEU A 136 6.18 14.07 12.76
C LEU A 136 5.34 13.77 11.52
N ARG A 137 4.56 12.69 11.56
CA ARG A 137 3.64 12.34 10.47
C ARG A 137 2.56 13.41 10.23
N LYS A 138 2.16 14.19 11.24
CA LYS A 138 1.23 15.32 11.07
C LYS A 138 1.83 16.47 10.28
N LEU A 139 3.15 16.50 10.05
CA LEU A 139 3.81 17.46 9.16
C LEU A 139 3.74 17.03 7.69
N SER A 140 3.33 15.79 7.42
CA SER A 140 3.11 15.31 6.06
C SER A 140 1.89 15.98 5.43
N LEU A 141 2.05 16.54 4.23
CA LEU A 141 0.92 17.02 3.43
C LEU A 141 -0.03 15.87 3.07
N PHE A 142 0.51 14.67 2.84
CA PHE A 142 -0.28 13.49 2.51
C PHE A 142 -1.16 13.01 3.69
N TYR A 143 -0.68 13.14 4.93
CA TYR A 143 -1.50 12.91 6.13
C TYR A 143 -2.80 13.75 6.09
N TRP A 144 -2.67 15.04 5.82
CA TRP A 144 -3.82 15.95 5.77
C TRP A 144 -4.66 15.74 4.52
N TYR A 145 -4.04 15.45 3.38
CA TYR A 145 -4.75 15.07 2.16
C TYR A 145 -5.72 13.92 2.44
N LEU A 146 -5.29 12.85 3.10
CA LEU A 146 -6.16 11.70 3.39
C LEU A 146 -7.25 12.04 4.43
N LYS A 147 -6.93 12.83 5.45
CA LYS A 147 -7.93 13.29 6.44
C LYS A 147 -9.05 14.09 5.78
N LEU A 148 -8.71 14.99 4.86
CA LEU A 148 -9.69 15.79 4.11
C LEU A 148 -10.54 14.93 3.16
N HIS A 149 -10.02 13.79 2.69
CA HIS A 149 -10.75 12.83 1.87
C HIS A 149 -11.49 11.75 2.68
N GLY A 150 -11.66 11.96 3.99
CA GLY A 150 -12.53 11.13 4.83
C GLY A 150 -11.85 9.94 5.52
N VAL A 151 -10.52 9.81 5.44
CA VAL A 151 -9.78 8.74 6.13
C VAL A 151 -9.70 9.06 7.63
N LYS A 152 -10.52 8.38 8.44
CA LYS A 152 -10.63 8.63 9.88
C LYS A 152 -9.40 8.14 10.66
N ASN A 153 -8.91 6.94 10.33
CA ASN A 153 -7.76 6.34 11.01
C ASN A 153 -6.58 6.30 10.05
N TYR A 154 -5.53 7.04 10.41
CA TYR A 154 -4.28 7.17 9.69
C TYR A 154 -3.13 7.08 10.68
#